data_AF-A0A086MST4-F1
#
_entry.id   AF-A0A086MST4-F1
#
_cell.length_a   1.000
_cell.length_b   1.000
_cell.length_c   1.000
_cell.angle_alpha   90.00
_cell.angle_beta   90.00
_cell.angle_gamma   90.00
#
_symmetry.space_group_name_H-M   'P 1'
#
loop_
_entity.id
_entity.type
_entity.pdbx_description
1 polymer ?
#
loop_
_entity_poly.entity_id
_entity_poly.type
_entity_poly.pdbx_seq_one_letter_code
_entity_poly.pdbx_strand_id
1 'polypeptide(L)' 'MPGPSAEGLARSRKTLERITGTAFPPSFTDRDALLVGTGRRAPTEAERAALGEKAARLPFPVG' A
#
# COMPACT_ATOMS: atom_id res chain seq x y z
N MET A 1 16.54 13.56 -7.79
CA MET A 1 16.66 12.72 -6.58
C MET A 1 16.16 11.33 -6.93
N PRO A 2 17.01 10.29 -6.99
CA PRO A 2 16.53 8.93 -7.14
C PRO A 2 15.64 8.59 -5.92
N GLY A 3 14.47 8.04 -6.18
CA GLY A 3 13.57 7.57 -5.12
C GLY A 3 14.18 6.39 -4.34
N PRO A 4 13.53 5.95 -3.25
CA PRO A 4 13.96 4.76 -2.53
C PRO A 4 14.09 3.56 -3.49
N SER A 5 15.10 2.72 -3.25
CA SER A 5 15.36 1.52 -4.06
C SER A 5 14.14 0.59 -4.08
N ALA A 6 13.89 -0.03 -5.23
CA ALA A 6 12.75 -0.92 -5.43
C ALA A 6 12.71 -2.08 -4.41
N GLU A 7 13.86 -2.65 -4.05
CA GLU A 7 13.95 -3.67 -2.99
C GLU A 7 13.47 -3.18 -1.62
N GLY A 8 13.81 -1.94 -1.26
CA GLY A 8 13.40 -1.35 0.02
C GLY A 8 11.89 -1.16 0.08
N LEU A 9 11.29 -0.73 -1.03
CA LEU A 9 9.84 -0.60 -1.17
C LEU A 9 9.15 -1.98 -1.10
N ALA A 10 9.64 -2.97 -1.83
CA ALA A 10 9.09 -4.33 -1.83
C ALA A 10 9.12 -4.97 -0.43
N ARG A 11 10.24 -4.82 0.30
CA ARG A 11 10.36 -5.32 1.68
C ARG A 11 9.39 -4.61 2.64
N SER A 12 9.24 -3.30 2.47
CA SER A 12 8.32 -2.50 3.29
C SER A 12 6.88 -2.88 3.01
N ARG A 13 6.50 -3.06 1.73
CA ARG A 13 5.17 -3.56 1.33
C ARG A 13 4.89 -4.90 1.99
N LYS A 14 5.78 -5.88 1.84
CA LYS A 14 5.61 -7.21 2.44
C LYS A 14 5.45 -7.14 3.97
N THR A 15 6.15 -6.20 4.61
CA THR A 15 6.04 -5.96 6.05
C THR A 15 4.69 -5.37 6.42
N LEU A 16 4.22 -4.37 5.67
CA LEU A 16 2.90 -3.78 5.84
C LEU A 16 1.80 -4.84 5.66
N GLU A 17 1.84 -5.58 4.55
CA GLU A 17 0.86 -6.66 4.26
C GLU A 17 0.81 -7.70 5.37
N ARG A 18 1.95 -8.02 5.97
CA ARG A 18 2.04 -8.93 7.12
C ARG A 18 1.46 -8.34 8.39
N ILE A 19 1.71 -7.06 8.68
CA ILE A 19 1.18 -6.37 9.87
C ILE A 19 -0.34 -6.20 9.77
N THR A 20 -0.82 -5.82 8.60
CA THR A 20 -2.24 -5.53 8.35
C THR A 20 -3.05 -6.79 8.02
N GLY A 21 -2.39 -7.93 7.83
CA GLY A 21 -3.00 -9.17 7.34
C GLY A 21 -3.64 -9.00 5.96
N THR A 22 -3.25 -7.97 5.21
CA THR A 22 -3.93 -7.55 3.98
C THR A 22 -2.94 -7.42 2.85
N ALA A 23 -2.98 -8.36 1.90
CA ALA A 23 -2.20 -8.23 0.66
C ALA A 23 -2.79 -7.13 -0.25
N PHE A 24 -1.92 -6.29 -0.80
CA PHE A 24 -2.25 -5.31 -1.83
C PHE A 24 -2.26 -5.97 -3.21
N PRO A 25 -3.13 -5.54 -4.14
CA PRO A 25 -3.15 -6.07 -5.51
C PRO A 25 -1.82 -5.85 -6.24
N PRO A 26 -1.42 -6.74 -7.17
CA PRO A 26 -0.22 -6.55 -7.98
C PRO A 26 -0.28 -5.31 -8.89
N SER A 27 -1.48 -4.77 -9.13
CA SER A 27 -1.68 -3.50 -9.83
C SER A 27 -1.10 -2.29 -9.09
N PHE A 28 -0.86 -2.40 -7.78
CA PHE A 28 -0.19 -1.37 -7.01
C PHE A 28 1.32 -1.53 -7.10
N THR A 29 2.01 -0.41 -7.33
CA THR A 29 3.46 -0.36 -7.09
C THR A 29 3.72 -0.44 -5.59
N ASP A 30 4.90 -0.94 -5.19
CA ASP A 30 5.28 -1.00 -3.79
C ASP A 30 5.22 0.37 -3.10
N ARG A 31 5.53 1.44 -3.86
CA ARG A 31 5.42 2.82 -3.38
C ARG A 31 3.98 3.23 -3.13
N ASP A 32 3.08 2.98 -4.07
CA ASP A 32 1.66 3.33 -3.91
C ASP A 32 1.01 2.54 -2.79
N ALA A 33 1.27 1.24 -2.69
CA ALA A 33 0.77 0.40 -1.61
C ALA A 33 1.16 0.97 -0.23
N LEU A 34 2.40 1.47 -0.08
CA LEU A 34 2.85 2.10 1.16
C LEU A 34 2.19 3.46 1.41
N LEU A 35 2.13 4.33 0.40
CA LEU A 35 1.56 5.67 0.57
C LEU A 35 0.05 5.64 0.83
N VAL A 36 -0.67 4.81 0.07
CA VAL A 36 -2.11 4.58 0.23
C VAL A 36 -2.39 3.79 1.51
N GLY A 37 -1.61 2.74 1.75
CA GLY A 37 -1.73 1.87 2.93
C GLY A 37 -1.58 2.61 4.25
N THR A 38 -0.67 3.60 4.30
CA THR A 38 -0.39 4.42 5.47
C THR A 38 -1.18 5.73 5.53
N GLY A 39 -2.06 5.99 4.56
CA GLY A 39 -2.88 7.21 4.50
C GLY A 39 -2.11 8.48 4.14
N ARG A 40 -0.86 8.36 3.70
CA ARG A 40 -0.05 9.49 3.19
C ARG A 40 -0.55 9.98 1.83
N ARG A 41 -1.30 9.15 1.10
CA ARG A 41 -1.94 9.46 -0.18
C ARG A 41 -3.35 8.86 -0.21
N ALA A 42 -4.33 9.57 -0.77
CA ALA A 42 -5.64 8.99 -1.06
C ALA A 42 -5.54 8.04 -2.27
N PRO A 43 -6.14 6.83 -2.22
CA PRO A 43 -6.20 5.94 -3.37
C PRO A 43 -7.04 6.56 -4.49
N THR A 44 -6.62 6.37 -5.75
CA THR A 44 -7.42 6.73 -6.92
C THR A 44 -8.64 5.80 -7.08
N GLU A 45 -9.57 6.14 -7.98
CA GLU A 45 -10.75 5.30 -8.23
C GLU A 45 -10.38 3.90 -8.74
N ALA A 46 -9.40 3.78 -9.63
CA ALA A 46 -8.90 2.49 -10.12
C ALA A 46 -8.26 1.66 -9.00
N GLU A 47 -7.49 2.32 -8.13
CA GLU A 47 -6.88 1.72 -6.94
C GLU A 47 -7.91 1.27 -5.90
N ARG A 48 -8.95 2.09 -5.66
CA ARG A 48 -10.09 1.75 -4.82
C ARG A 48 -10.86 0.55 -5.36
N ALA A 49 -11.11 0.51 -6.67
CA ALA A 49 -11.77 -0.62 -7.32
C ALA A 49 -10.92 -1.90 -7.20
N ALA A 50 -9.60 -1.80 -7.38
CA ALA A 50 -8.69 -2.94 -7.23
C ALA A 50 -8.56 -3.43 -5.77
N LEU A 51 -8.63 -2.52 -4.79
CA LEU A 51 -8.64 -2.84 -3.36
C LEU A 51 -9.99 -3.39 -2.87
N GLY A 52 -11.09 -2.98 -3.50
CA GLY A 52 -12.45 -3.35 -3.09
C GLY A 52 -12.71 -3.03 -1.62
N GLU A 53 -13.19 -4.02 -0.86
CA GLU A 53 -13.48 -3.89 0.57
C GLU A 53 -12.25 -3.49 1.41
N LYS A 54 -11.03 -3.79 0.95
CA LYS A 54 -9.80 -3.41 1.67
C LYS A 54 -9.63 -1.89 1.68
N ALA A 55 -10.16 -1.17 0.69
CA ALA A 55 -10.11 0.29 0.65
C ALA A 55 -10.89 0.93 1.80
N ALA A 56 -11.91 0.25 2.33
CA ALA A 56 -12.68 0.71 3.49
C ALA A 56 -11.89 0.57 4.81
N ARG A 57 -10.84 -0.26 4.84
CA ARG A 57 -9.97 -0.47 6.00
C ARG A 57 -8.75 0.47 6.03
N LEU A 58 -8.60 1.32 5.01
CA LEU A 58 -7.53 2.31 4.95
C LEU A 58 -7.87 3.57 5.75
N PRO A 59 -6.87 4.25 6.34
CA PRO A 59 -5.47 3.83 6.42
C PRO A 59 -5.24 2.78 7.50
N PHE A 60 -4.28 1.87 7.28
CA PHE A 60 -3.93 0.90 8.30
C PHE A 60 -3.07 1.57 9.38
N PRO A 61 -3.50 1.56 10.66
CA PRO A 61 -2.69 2.10 11.74
C PRO A 61 -1.47 1.19 11.95
N VAL A 62 -0.30 1.67 11.51
CA VAL A 62 1.01 1.13 11.86
C VAL A 62 1.54 1.96 13.03
N GLY A 63 1.01 1.68 14.23
CA GLY A 63 1.43 2.26 15.50
C GLY A 63 2.39 1.36 16.25
#